data_AF-A0A3T0RQA5-F1
#
_entry.id   AF-A0A3T0RQA5-F1
#
_cell.length_a   1.000
_cell.length_b   1.000
_cell.length_c   1.000
_cell.angle_alpha   90.00
_cell.angle_beta   90.00
_cell.angle_gamma   90.00
#
_symmetry.space_group_name_H-M   'P 1'
#
loop_
_entity.id
_entity.type
_entity.pdbx_description
1 polymer ?
#
loop_
_entity_poly.entity_id
_entity_poly.type
_entity_poly.pdbx_seq_one_letter_code
_entity_poly.pdbx_strand_id
1 'polypeptide(L)'
;MLKETWNTFPRQMVQKINGLLDQAQPNSLKAFHIYKMCKNENLWDKSYSEFSYLLSNFYQTHPAERSKSQMDQFLNQPMDWRSFESVKLTFRTADIGSSEIRDIASWAHHMLRLHYDKAPQFTSIDTLSKAIFDLTHPEFNEKDQDIDFEDFCDAWKSAADKLYGKKFEAEHELVLSELRNLNHLIETHALEIARRHLLNRIYLTQTEINWVEKSREAVMAGTAMPRYPLSRGPDKSQLVDLLKWLTLWEVSRSSKAAAVQDKVEKLRIYIQNECDFLLATCRR
;
A
#
# COMPACT_ATOMS: atom_id res chain seq x y z
N MET A 1 17.70 0.70 5.18
CA MET A 1 17.09 1.67 4.26
C MET A 1 17.17 1.25 2.80
N LEU A 2 18.27 1.45 2.05
CA LEU A 2 18.31 1.16 0.59
C LEU A 2 17.96 -0.29 0.18
N LYS A 3 18.44 -1.30 0.93
CA LYS A 3 18.09 -2.71 0.70
C LYS A 3 16.61 -3.01 1.00
N GLU A 4 16.02 -2.36 1.99
CA GLU A 4 14.60 -2.57 2.37
C GLU A 4 13.67 -1.92 1.36
N THR A 5 14.04 -0.75 0.82
CA THR A 5 13.29 -0.09 -0.26
C THR A 5 13.36 -0.87 -1.56
N TRP A 6 14.50 -1.51 -1.89
CA TRP A 6 14.59 -2.41 -3.04
C TRP A 6 13.70 -3.63 -2.88
N ASN A 7 13.76 -4.28 -1.71
CA ASN A 7 12.97 -5.48 -1.42
C ASN A 7 11.45 -5.24 -1.42
N THR A 8 11.00 -3.99 -1.46
CA THR A 8 9.59 -3.61 -1.54
C THR A 8 9.25 -2.89 -2.84
N PHE A 9 10.19 -2.78 -3.78
CA PHE A 9 10.05 -2.04 -5.02
C PHE A 9 8.82 -2.48 -5.86
N PRO A 10 8.58 -3.77 -6.15
CA PRO A 10 7.43 -4.21 -6.94
C PRO A 10 6.10 -3.72 -6.35
N ARG A 11 5.95 -3.90 -5.04
CA ARG A 11 4.77 -3.45 -4.30
C ARG A 11 4.63 -1.93 -4.30
N GLN A 12 5.72 -1.20 -4.08
CA GLN A 12 5.71 0.27 -4.09
C GLN A 12 5.39 0.83 -5.47
N MET A 13 5.87 0.20 -6.55
CA MET A 13 5.58 0.60 -7.93
C MET A 13 4.08 0.54 -8.19
N VAL A 14 3.47 -0.59 -7.89
CA VAL A 14 2.02 -0.82 -8.03
C VAL A 14 1.22 0.16 -7.17
N GLN A 15 1.63 0.35 -5.91
CA GLN A 15 0.97 1.31 -5.00
C GLN A 15 1.05 2.74 -5.51
N LYS A 16 2.19 3.15 -6.08
CA LYS A 16 2.37 4.49 -6.64
C LYS A 16 1.52 4.70 -7.90
N ILE A 17 1.46 3.71 -8.81
CA ILE A 17 0.64 3.79 -10.01
C ILE A 17 -0.85 3.89 -9.63
N ASN A 18 -1.35 2.95 -8.82
CA ASN A 18 -2.76 2.96 -8.41
C ASN A 18 -3.11 4.21 -7.57
N GLY A 19 -2.16 4.69 -6.76
CA GLY A 19 -2.31 5.92 -5.98
C GLY A 19 -2.43 7.19 -6.82
N LEU A 20 -2.19 7.15 -8.13
CA LEU A 20 -2.50 8.28 -9.02
C LEU A 20 -4.01 8.55 -9.09
N LEU A 21 -4.84 7.51 -9.02
CA LEU A 21 -6.31 7.68 -8.99
C LEU A 21 -6.79 8.41 -7.74
N ASP A 22 -6.03 8.30 -6.65
CA ASP A 22 -6.38 8.94 -5.39
C ASP A 22 -6.26 10.47 -5.50
N GLN A 23 -5.29 10.93 -6.30
CA GLN A 23 -4.94 12.34 -6.47
C GLN A 23 -5.57 12.96 -7.72
N ALA A 24 -6.10 12.13 -8.63
CA ALA A 24 -6.64 12.57 -9.90
C ALA A 24 -7.99 13.28 -9.78
N GLN A 25 -8.22 14.17 -10.75
CA GLN A 25 -9.51 14.78 -11.03
C GLN A 25 -10.23 13.98 -12.14
N PRO A 26 -11.55 14.11 -12.30
CA PRO A 26 -12.23 13.58 -13.48
C PRO A 26 -11.76 14.32 -14.73
N ASN A 27 -11.55 13.58 -15.82
CA ASN A 27 -11.35 14.20 -17.12
C ASN A 27 -12.62 14.94 -17.59
N SER A 28 -12.47 15.80 -18.60
CA SER A 28 -13.56 16.65 -19.10
C SER A 28 -14.83 15.86 -19.48
N LEU A 29 -14.66 14.67 -20.05
CA LEU A 29 -15.78 13.81 -20.46
C LEU A 29 -16.51 13.22 -19.25
N LYS A 30 -15.76 12.74 -18.24
CA LYS A 30 -16.32 12.21 -16.99
C LYS A 30 -17.04 13.31 -16.20
N ALA A 31 -16.43 14.48 -16.06
CA ALA A 31 -17.04 15.61 -15.37
C ALA A 31 -18.38 16.02 -16.01
N PHE A 32 -18.41 16.07 -17.34
CA PHE A 32 -19.64 16.38 -18.08
C PHE A 32 -20.69 15.27 -18.00
N HIS A 33 -20.27 14.00 -18.00
CA HIS A 33 -21.17 12.86 -17.79
C HIS A 33 -21.85 12.94 -16.41
N ILE A 34 -21.08 13.19 -15.35
CA ILE A 34 -21.60 13.34 -13.99
C ILE A 34 -22.59 14.51 -13.94
N TYR A 35 -22.25 15.66 -14.56
CA TYR A 35 -23.18 16.79 -14.66
C TYR A 35 -24.51 16.41 -15.33
N LYS A 36 -24.46 15.74 -16.48
CA LYS A 36 -25.67 15.30 -17.19
C LYS A 36 -26.51 14.33 -16.36
N MET A 37 -25.87 13.40 -15.67
CA MET A 37 -26.53 12.47 -14.76
C MET A 37 -27.28 13.24 -13.66
N CYS A 38 -26.60 14.13 -12.94
CA CYS A 38 -27.20 14.95 -11.89
C CYS A 38 -28.35 15.82 -12.41
N LYS A 39 -28.23 16.35 -13.63
CA LYS A 39 -29.28 17.16 -14.25
C LYS A 39 -30.51 16.33 -14.63
N ASN A 40 -30.30 15.14 -15.21
CA ASN A 40 -31.39 14.25 -15.61
C ASN A 40 -32.15 13.70 -14.40
N GLU A 41 -31.46 13.49 -13.28
CA GLU A 41 -32.05 13.04 -12.01
C GLU A 41 -32.62 14.21 -11.17
N ASN A 42 -32.64 15.44 -11.69
CA ASN A 42 -33.07 16.66 -10.98
C ASN A 42 -32.30 16.96 -9.68
N LEU A 43 -31.07 16.44 -9.53
CA LEU A 43 -30.18 16.70 -8.40
C LEU A 43 -29.46 18.04 -8.52
N TRP A 44 -29.44 18.63 -9.72
CA TRP A 44 -28.76 19.90 -10.01
C TRP A 44 -29.51 20.69 -11.09
N ASP A 45 -29.68 21.99 -10.87
CA ASP A 45 -30.44 22.91 -11.74
C ASP A 45 -29.60 24.06 -12.33
N LYS A 46 -28.38 24.29 -11.83
CA LYS A 46 -27.52 25.41 -12.25
C LYS A 46 -26.60 25.09 -13.44
N SER A 47 -25.73 26.05 -13.75
CA SER A 47 -24.77 25.97 -14.86
C SER A 47 -23.74 24.83 -14.68
N TYR A 48 -23.15 24.37 -15.78
CA TYR A 48 -22.03 23.41 -15.75
C TYR A 48 -20.78 24.01 -15.08
N SER A 49 -20.54 25.31 -15.26
CA SER A 49 -19.38 25.98 -14.66
C SER A 49 -19.40 25.91 -13.13
N GLU A 50 -20.55 26.16 -12.52
CA GLU A 50 -20.72 26.05 -11.07
C GLU A 50 -20.60 24.60 -10.61
N PHE A 51 -21.19 23.66 -11.36
CA PHE A 51 -21.09 22.24 -11.04
C PHE A 51 -19.64 21.75 -11.08
N SER A 52 -18.91 22.10 -12.14
CA SER A 52 -17.52 21.70 -12.33
C SER A 52 -16.62 22.23 -11.22
N TYR A 53 -16.86 23.45 -10.73
CA TYR A 53 -16.11 24.02 -9.62
C TYR A 53 -16.32 23.21 -8.32
N LEU A 54 -17.58 22.90 -7.98
CA LEU A 54 -17.90 22.11 -6.79
C LEU A 54 -17.41 20.66 -6.91
N LEU A 55 -17.52 20.08 -8.11
CA LEU A 55 -17.00 18.75 -8.41
C LEU A 55 -15.48 18.71 -8.22
N SER A 56 -14.75 19.71 -8.73
CA SER A 56 -13.30 19.78 -8.53
C SER A 56 -12.91 19.87 -7.06
N ASN A 57 -13.65 20.66 -6.26
CA ASN A 57 -13.43 20.72 -4.81
C ASN A 57 -13.69 19.38 -4.12
N PHE A 58 -14.72 18.64 -4.55
CA PHE A 58 -14.99 17.29 -4.04
C PHE A 58 -13.82 16.33 -4.31
N TYR A 59 -13.20 16.39 -5.50
CA TYR A 59 -12.04 15.58 -5.82
C TYR A 59 -10.71 16.11 -5.23
N GLN A 60 -10.66 17.33 -4.69
CA GLN A 60 -9.50 17.78 -3.90
C GLN A 60 -9.43 17.09 -2.52
N THR A 61 -10.56 16.63 -1.98
CA THR A 61 -10.59 15.85 -0.75
C THR A 61 -9.97 14.47 -0.97
N HIS A 62 -9.28 13.92 0.03
CA HIS A 62 -8.65 12.60 -0.07
C HIS A 62 -9.72 11.50 -0.29
N PRO A 63 -9.51 10.50 -1.17
CA PRO A 63 -10.54 9.50 -1.50
C PRO A 63 -11.12 8.74 -0.31
N ALA A 64 -10.30 8.46 0.70
CA ALA A 64 -10.75 7.81 1.94
C ALA A 64 -11.78 8.64 2.73
N GLU A 65 -11.80 9.96 2.50
CA GLU A 65 -12.74 10.90 3.12
C GLU A 65 -13.89 11.26 2.17
N ARG A 66 -13.72 11.07 0.85
CA ARG A 66 -14.77 11.25 -0.15
C ARG A 66 -15.93 10.33 0.14
N SER A 67 -17.04 10.92 0.56
CA SER A 67 -18.25 10.18 0.88
C SER A 67 -19.44 10.69 0.08
N LYS A 68 -20.42 9.83 -0.13
CA LYS A 68 -21.71 10.22 -0.71
C LYS A 68 -22.33 11.42 0.02
N SER A 69 -22.21 11.45 1.35
CA SER A 69 -22.69 12.57 2.17
C SER A 69 -22.08 13.92 1.76
N GLN A 70 -20.79 13.96 1.45
CA GLN A 70 -20.13 15.18 0.96
C GLN A 70 -20.61 15.58 -0.43
N MET A 71 -20.86 14.62 -1.32
CA MET A 71 -21.46 14.89 -2.63
C MET A 71 -22.88 15.46 -2.46
N ASP A 72 -23.69 14.82 -1.62
CA ASP A 72 -25.07 15.23 -1.35
C ASP A 72 -25.16 16.65 -0.76
N GLN A 73 -24.15 17.09 0.01
CA GLN A 73 -24.13 18.42 0.66
C GLN A 73 -24.21 19.60 -0.33
N PHE A 74 -23.72 19.43 -1.56
CA PHE A 74 -23.76 20.50 -2.55
C PHE A 74 -24.73 20.22 -3.70
N LEU A 75 -25.44 19.10 -3.67
CA LEU A 75 -26.56 18.85 -4.58
C LEU A 75 -27.86 19.41 -4.01
N ASN A 76 -28.86 19.61 -4.86
CA ASN A 76 -30.18 20.09 -4.43
C ASN A 76 -30.94 19.02 -3.64
N GLN A 77 -30.65 17.75 -3.89
CA GLN A 77 -31.24 16.58 -3.24
C GLN A 77 -30.21 15.44 -3.13
N PRO A 78 -30.39 14.48 -2.19
CA PRO A 78 -29.51 13.34 -2.07
C PRO A 78 -29.52 12.45 -3.33
N MET A 79 -28.34 12.05 -3.80
CA MET A 79 -28.16 11.13 -4.92
C MET A 79 -28.50 9.69 -4.52
N ASP A 80 -28.82 8.81 -5.47
CA ASP A 80 -28.86 7.37 -5.21
C ASP A 80 -27.46 6.76 -5.06
N TRP A 81 -27.32 5.68 -4.29
CA TRP A 81 -26.02 5.02 -4.11
C TRP A 81 -25.45 4.48 -5.42
N ARG A 82 -26.27 3.93 -6.31
CA ARG A 82 -25.81 3.39 -7.60
C ARG A 82 -25.30 4.48 -8.53
N SER A 83 -25.99 5.63 -8.55
CA SER A 83 -25.54 6.81 -9.30
C SER A 83 -24.21 7.34 -8.73
N PHE A 84 -24.03 7.30 -7.40
CA PHE A 84 -22.77 7.68 -6.75
C PHE A 84 -21.60 6.74 -7.09
N GLU A 85 -21.83 5.43 -7.26
CA GLU A 85 -20.77 4.51 -7.72
C GLU A 85 -20.21 4.91 -9.09
N SER A 86 -21.06 5.45 -9.96
CA SER A 86 -20.62 5.94 -11.27
C SER A 86 -19.74 7.20 -11.18
N VAL A 87 -19.67 7.88 -10.03
CA VAL A 87 -18.78 9.03 -9.78
C VAL A 87 -17.34 8.56 -9.52
N LYS A 88 -17.11 7.30 -9.15
CA LYS A 88 -15.76 6.77 -8.96
C LYS A 88 -14.93 6.90 -10.25
N LEU A 89 -13.64 7.18 -10.04
CA LEU A 89 -12.67 7.31 -11.12
C LEU A 89 -11.99 5.98 -11.39
N THR A 90 -11.74 5.76 -12.67
CA THR A 90 -10.83 4.75 -13.22
C THR A 90 -9.75 5.47 -14.04
N PHE A 91 -8.68 4.80 -14.44
CA PHE A 91 -7.62 5.39 -15.26
C PHE A 91 -8.15 5.98 -16.58
N ARG A 92 -9.22 5.40 -17.14
CA ARG A 92 -9.90 5.92 -18.33
C ARG A 92 -10.64 7.24 -18.11
N THR A 93 -11.07 7.49 -16.87
CA THR A 93 -11.96 8.61 -16.52
C THR A 93 -11.29 9.66 -15.66
N ALA A 94 -10.08 9.37 -15.19
CA ALA A 94 -9.20 10.28 -14.48
C ALA A 94 -8.42 11.17 -15.46
N ASP A 95 -8.05 12.36 -14.99
CA ASP A 95 -7.09 13.25 -15.63
C ASP A 95 -5.76 13.13 -14.88
N ILE A 96 -4.80 12.45 -15.49
CA ILE A 96 -3.49 12.16 -14.90
C ILE A 96 -2.44 12.97 -15.65
N GLY A 97 -1.81 13.89 -14.93
CA GLY A 97 -0.80 14.77 -15.50
C GLY A 97 0.51 14.05 -15.84
N SER A 98 1.22 14.60 -16.83
CA SER A 98 2.54 14.10 -17.23
C SER A 98 3.61 14.27 -16.15
N SER A 99 3.44 15.25 -15.25
CA SER A 99 4.35 15.49 -14.13
C SER A 99 4.36 14.33 -13.15
N GLU A 100 3.18 13.84 -12.78
CA GLU A 100 2.96 12.78 -11.81
C GLU A 100 3.50 11.45 -12.35
N ILE A 101 3.27 11.19 -13.64
CA ILE A 101 3.87 10.05 -14.37
C ILE A 101 5.40 10.14 -14.31
N ARG A 102 5.95 11.32 -14.62
CA ARG A 102 7.40 11.54 -14.64
C ARG A 102 8.03 11.41 -13.26
N ASP A 103 7.34 11.81 -12.20
CA ASP A 103 7.83 11.69 -10.82
C ASP A 103 7.96 10.23 -10.41
N ILE A 104 6.97 9.39 -10.73
CA ILE A 104 7.04 7.94 -10.51
C ILE A 104 8.15 7.33 -11.37
N ALA A 105 8.25 7.71 -12.65
CA ALA A 105 9.29 7.22 -13.54
C ALA A 105 10.71 7.61 -13.06
N SER A 106 10.89 8.84 -12.56
CA SER A 106 12.17 9.31 -12.01
C SER A 106 12.55 8.54 -10.76
N TRP A 107 11.59 8.31 -9.86
CA TRP A 107 11.80 7.45 -8.68
C TRP A 107 12.20 6.03 -9.09
N ALA A 108 11.45 5.43 -10.01
CA ALA A 108 11.72 4.06 -10.47
C ALA A 108 13.08 3.96 -11.17
N HIS A 109 13.43 4.94 -12.01
CA HIS A 109 14.75 5.04 -12.64
C HIS A 109 15.87 5.05 -11.61
N HIS A 110 15.77 5.88 -10.57
CA HIS A 110 16.78 5.94 -9.52
C HIS A 110 16.90 4.62 -8.76
N MET A 111 15.77 3.98 -8.45
CA MET A 111 15.77 2.67 -7.78
C MET A 111 16.43 1.60 -8.66
N LEU A 112 16.08 1.53 -9.94
CA LEU A 112 16.62 0.55 -10.87
C LEU A 112 18.10 0.77 -11.13
N ARG A 113 18.54 2.02 -11.31
CA ARG A 113 19.96 2.33 -11.60
C ARG A 113 20.89 1.95 -10.45
N LEU A 114 20.44 2.03 -9.20
CA LEU A 114 21.23 1.62 -8.03
C LEU A 114 21.50 0.10 -8.00
N HIS A 115 20.66 -0.70 -8.67
CA HIS A 115 20.74 -2.16 -8.68
C HIS A 115 21.19 -2.73 -10.04
N TYR A 116 20.95 -2.02 -11.14
CA TYR A 116 21.23 -2.43 -12.52
C TYR A 116 21.99 -1.35 -13.29
N ASP A 117 23.28 -1.21 -13.01
CA ASP A 117 24.14 -0.19 -13.64
C ASP A 117 24.45 -0.52 -15.13
N LYS A 118 24.22 -1.77 -15.56
CA LYS A 118 24.55 -2.28 -16.90
C LYS A 118 23.41 -2.14 -17.93
N ALA A 119 22.27 -1.59 -17.53
CA ALA A 119 21.02 -1.62 -18.31
C ALA A 119 20.38 -0.22 -18.50
N PRO A 120 21.12 0.81 -18.96
CA PRO A 120 20.64 2.19 -18.92
C PRO A 120 19.48 2.49 -19.89
N GLN A 121 19.31 1.70 -20.96
CA GLN A 121 18.31 2.01 -22.00
C GLN A 121 16.89 1.75 -21.51
N PHE A 122 16.59 0.54 -21.01
CA PHE A 122 15.24 0.20 -20.57
C PHE A 122 14.93 0.72 -19.16
N THR A 123 15.94 1.02 -18.33
CA THR A 123 15.73 1.70 -17.04
C THR A 123 15.56 3.21 -17.19
N SER A 124 15.59 3.77 -18.39
CA SER A 124 15.51 5.21 -18.63
C SER A 124 14.16 5.79 -18.16
N ILE A 125 14.19 7.05 -17.72
CA ILE A 125 12.98 7.79 -17.32
C ILE A 125 11.96 7.80 -18.47
N ASP A 126 12.41 7.91 -19.72
CA ASP A 126 11.53 7.95 -20.89
C ASP A 126 10.77 6.62 -21.08
N THR A 127 11.49 5.50 -20.97
CA THR A 127 10.87 4.16 -21.09
C THR A 127 9.86 3.92 -19.98
N LEU A 128 10.23 4.25 -18.74
CA LEU A 128 9.37 4.09 -17.57
C LEU A 128 8.16 5.03 -17.64
N SER A 129 8.35 6.28 -18.07
CA SER A 129 7.26 7.24 -18.27
C SER A 129 6.30 6.74 -19.33
N LYS A 130 6.80 6.16 -20.42
CA LYS A 130 5.97 5.59 -21.48
C LYS A 130 5.17 4.38 -20.99
N ALA A 131 5.79 3.50 -20.19
CA ALA A 131 5.11 2.35 -19.60
C ALA A 131 3.99 2.77 -18.64
N ILE A 132 4.27 3.72 -17.74
CA ILE A 132 3.27 4.25 -16.80
C ILE A 132 2.18 5.01 -17.55
N PHE A 133 2.52 5.75 -18.61
CA PHE A 133 1.54 6.42 -19.46
C PHE A 133 0.59 5.42 -20.11
N ASP A 134 1.11 4.35 -20.72
CA ASP A 134 0.29 3.32 -21.37
C ASP A 134 -0.68 2.66 -20.36
N LEU A 135 -0.26 2.44 -19.11
CA LEU A 135 -1.13 1.90 -18.04
C LEU A 135 -2.19 2.90 -17.54
N THR A 136 -1.84 4.18 -17.49
CA THR A 136 -2.71 5.24 -16.94
C THR A 136 -3.65 5.83 -17.99
N HIS A 137 -3.39 5.56 -19.27
CA HIS A 137 -4.20 5.98 -20.41
C HIS A 137 -4.62 4.76 -21.27
N PRO A 138 -5.34 3.79 -20.67
CA PRO A 138 -5.63 2.51 -21.32
C PRO A 138 -6.59 2.64 -22.50
N GLU A 139 -6.39 1.82 -23.53
CA GLU A 139 -7.33 1.66 -24.64
C GLU A 139 -8.66 1.01 -24.19
N PHE A 140 -9.69 1.00 -25.03
CA PHE A 140 -11.05 0.55 -24.68
C PHE A 140 -11.15 -0.87 -24.10
N ASN A 141 -10.24 -1.76 -24.50
CA ASN A 141 -10.27 -3.17 -24.10
C ASN A 141 -9.24 -3.48 -22.99
N GLU A 142 -8.52 -2.48 -22.53
CA GLU A 142 -7.48 -2.64 -21.51
C GLU A 142 -8.04 -2.38 -20.11
N LYS A 143 -7.36 -2.98 -19.13
CA LYS A 143 -7.64 -2.82 -17.70
C LYS A 143 -7.45 -1.36 -17.30
N ASP A 144 -8.42 -0.78 -16.60
CA ASP A 144 -8.41 0.64 -16.22
C ASP A 144 -8.46 0.87 -14.70
N GLN A 145 -8.26 -0.17 -13.90
CA GLN A 145 -8.18 -0.11 -12.45
C GLN A 145 -7.41 -1.32 -11.89
N ASP A 146 -7.00 -1.25 -10.62
CA ASP A 146 -6.34 -2.34 -9.89
C ASP A 146 -5.12 -2.91 -10.62
N ILE A 147 -4.29 -2.02 -11.18
CA ILE A 147 -3.06 -2.40 -11.90
C ILE A 147 -2.20 -3.26 -10.98
N ASP A 148 -1.74 -4.40 -11.45
CA ASP A 148 -0.86 -5.29 -10.71
C ASP A 148 0.59 -5.17 -11.20
N PHE A 149 1.49 -5.96 -10.61
CA PHE A 149 2.91 -5.87 -10.94
C PHE A 149 3.21 -6.44 -12.32
N GLU A 150 2.43 -7.42 -12.80
CA GLU A 150 2.66 -8.03 -14.10
C GLU A 150 2.18 -7.09 -15.21
N ASP A 151 1.06 -6.39 -15.01
CA ASP A 151 0.61 -5.31 -15.91
C ASP A 151 1.74 -4.28 -16.15
N PHE A 152 2.45 -3.91 -15.08
CA PHE A 152 3.62 -3.03 -15.19
C PHE A 152 4.79 -3.65 -15.95
N CYS A 153 5.13 -4.91 -15.69
CA CYS A 153 6.18 -5.60 -16.44
C CYS A 153 5.86 -5.65 -17.94
N ASP A 154 4.62 -5.96 -18.30
CA ASP A 154 4.18 -6.05 -19.69
C ASP A 154 4.19 -4.70 -20.39
N ALA A 155 3.67 -3.66 -19.73
CA ALA A 155 3.71 -2.29 -20.25
C ALA A 155 5.16 -1.79 -20.39
N TRP A 156 6.03 -2.11 -19.44
CA TRP A 156 7.43 -1.74 -19.48
C TRP A 156 8.19 -2.44 -20.61
N LYS A 157 7.94 -3.75 -20.80
CA LYS A 157 8.46 -4.50 -21.94
C LYS A 157 7.99 -3.91 -23.26
N SER A 158 6.70 -3.64 -23.40
CA SER A 158 6.12 -3.04 -24.60
C SER A 158 6.73 -1.67 -24.90
N ALA A 159 6.90 -0.82 -23.88
CA ALA A 159 7.52 0.49 -24.02
C ALA A 159 8.99 0.38 -24.47
N ALA A 160 9.76 -0.52 -23.87
CA ALA A 160 11.16 -0.76 -24.25
C ALA A 160 11.27 -1.27 -25.70
N ASP A 161 10.41 -2.22 -26.09
CA ASP A 161 10.37 -2.77 -27.45
C ASP A 161 9.99 -1.71 -28.48
N LYS A 162 9.03 -0.84 -28.17
CA LYS A 162 8.64 0.29 -29.04
C LYS A 162 9.78 1.30 -29.24
N LEU A 163 10.58 1.56 -28.20
CA LEU A 163 11.65 2.58 -28.23
C LEU A 163 12.97 2.06 -28.83
N TYR A 164 13.34 0.81 -28.52
CA TYR A 164 14.67 0.29 -28.83
C TYR A 164 14.66 -0.99 -29.67
N GLY A 165 13.48 -1.56 -29.92
CA GLY A 165 13.31 -2.86 -30.56
C GLY A 165 13.78 -4.02 -29.69
N LYS A 166 13.68 -5.24 -30.24
CA LYS A 166 13.98 -6.50 -29.51
C LYS A 166 15.46 -6.79 -29.29
N LYS A 167 16.36 -5.85 -29.59
CA LYS A 167 17.81 -6.06 -29.53
C LYS A 167 18.29 -6.36 -28.10
N PHE A 168 17.61 -5.79 -27.10
CA PHE A 168 17.95 -5.91 -25.68
C PHE A 168 16.92 -6.75 -24.89
N GLU A 169 16.08 -7.53 -25.59
CA GLU A 169 15.00 -8.31 -24.97
C GLU A 169 15.56 -9.28 -23.92
N ALA A 170 16.69 -9.94 -24.21
CA ALA A 170 17.31 -10.89 -23.28
C ALA A 170 17.78 -10.22 -21.98
N GLU A 171 18.41 -9.03 -22.05
CA GLU A 171 18.84 -8.31 -20.84
C GLU A 171 17.66 -7.76 -20.06
N HIS A 172 16.62 -7.30 -20.76
CA HIS A 172 15.40 -6.82 -20.11
C HIS A 172 14.68 -7.94 -19.36
N GLU A 173 14.56 -9.12 -19.97
CA GLU A 173 13.93 -10.28 -19.32
C GLU A 173 14.69 -10.79 -18.09
N LEU A 174 16.01 -10.65 -18.06
CA LEU A 174 16.78 -10.95 -16.84
C LEU A 174 16.36 -10.03 -15.69
N VAL A 175 16.23 -8.73 -15.95
CA VAL A 175 15.79 -7.76 -14.94
C VAL A 175 14.33 -8.00 -14.52
N LEU A 176 13.44 -8.27 -15.47
CA LEU A 176 12.04 -8.60 -15.18
C LEU A 176 11.93 -9.89 -14.35
N SER A 177 12.71 -10.92 -14.68
CA SER A 177 12.74 -12.19 -13.94
C SER A 177 13.18 -12.00 -12.48
N GLU A 178 14.23 -11.21 -12.25
CA GLU A 178 14.67 -10.88 -10.89
C GLU A 178 13.61 -10.12 -10.09
N LEU A 179 12.93 -9.16 -10.73
CA LEU A 179 11.84 -8.42 -10.11
C LEU A 179 10.59 -9.27 -9.83
N ARG A 180 10.24 -10.19 -10.73
CA ARG A 180 9.16 -11.17 -10.53
C ARG A 180 9.47 -12.09 -9.36
N ASN A 181 10.71 -12.58 -9.26
CA ASN A 181 11.15 -13.37 -8.10
C ASN A 181 11.04 -12.58 -6.79
N LEU A 182 11.43 -11.30 -6.82
CA LEU A 182 11.28 -10.41 -5.68
C LEU A 182 9.80 -10.25 -5.28
N ASN A 183 8.92 -10.00 -6.26
CA ASN A 183 7.49 -9.88 -6.00
C ASN A 183 6.90 -11.16 -5.39
N HIS A 184 7.29 -12.33 -5.91
CA HIS A 184 6.87 -13.62 -5.38
C HIS A 184 7.32 -13.85 -3.93
N LEU A 185 8.55 -13.44 -3.58
CA LEU A 185 9.03 -13.50 -2.20
C LEU A 185 8.21 -12.61 -1.25
N ILE A 186 7.78 -11.43 -1.71
CA ILE A 186 6.92 -10.53 -0.93
C ILE A 186 5.55 -11.17 -0.70
N GLU A 187 4.94 -11.71 -1.76
CA GLU A 187 3.62 -12.35 -1.70
C GLU A 187 3.62 -13.59 -0.81
N THR A 188 4.63 -14.45 -0.92
CA THR A 188 4.77 -15.64 -0.08
C THR A 188 4.92 -15.28 1.39
N HIS A 189 5.76 -14.30 1.72
CA HIS A 189 5.90 -13.81 3.09
C HIS A 189 4.60 -13.17 3.63
N ALA A 190 3.88 -12.41 2.79
CA ALA A 190 2.58 -11.85 3.17
C ALA A 190 1.52 -12.94 3.40
N LEU A 191 1.51 -13.98 2.58
CA LEU A 191 0.64 -15.15 2.73
C LEU A 191 0.97 -15.96 3.98
N GLU A 192 2.26 -16.12 4.32
CA GLU A 192 2.66 -16.76 5.58
C GLU A 192 2.18 -15.98 6.80
N ILE A 193 2.31 -14.65 6.79
CA ILE A 193 1.76 -13.78 7.84
C ILE A 193 0.24 -13.94 7.92
N ALA A 194 -0.47 -13.82 6.79
CA ALA A 194 -1.93 -13.97 6.74
C ALA A 194 -2.40 -15.36 7.21
N ARG A 195 -1.69 -16.43 6.84
CA ARG A 195 -1.96 -17.80 7.32
C ARG A 195 -1.74 -17.93 8.82
N ARG A 196 -0.69 -17.32 9.38
CA ARG A 196 -0.50 -17.26 10.85
C ARG A 196 -1.67 -16.55 11.54
N HIS A 197 -2.19 -15.47 10.94
CA HIS A 197 -3.37 -14.76 11.46
C HIS A 197 -4.66 -15.59 11.36
N LEU A 198 -4.84 -16.39 10.30
CA LEU A 198 -6.04 -17.21 10.09
C LEU A 198 -6.07 -18.50 10.90
N LEU A 199 -4.90 -19.14 11.14
CA LEU A 199 -4.83 -20.48 11.74
C LEU A 199 -4.66 -20.49 13.27
N ASN A 200 -4.23 -19.38 13.89
CA ASN A 200 -3.99 -19.34 15.34
C ASN A 200 -5.01 -18.48 16.08
N ARG A 201 -6.23 -19.00 16.28
CA ARG A 201 -7.09 -18.52 17.39
C ARG A 201 -6.55 -19.12 18.68
N ILE A 202 -5.68 -18.38 19.37
CA ILE A 202 -5.08 -18.82 20.63
C ILE A 202 -6.11 -18.61 21.74
N TYR A 203 -6.39 -19.65 22.53
CA TYR A 203 -7.20 -19.51 23.74
C TYR A 203 -6.31 -18.96 24.84
N LEU A 204 -6.54 -17.71 25.25
CA LEU A 204 -5.90 -17.09 26.40
C LEU A 204 -6.94 -16.88 27.50
N THR A 205 -6.59 -17.25 28.73
CA THR A 205 -7.35 -16.89 29.92
C THR A 205 -7.22 -15.39 30.18
N GLN A 206 -8.17 -14.81 30.93
CA GLN A 206 -8.11 -13.40 31.28
C GLN A 206 -6.81 -13.03 32.02
N THR A 207 -6.25 -13.94 32.82
CA THR A 207 -4.97 -13.73 33.50
C THR A 207 -3.79 -13.61 32.53
N GLU A 208 -3.78 -14.41 31.46
CA GLU A 208 -2.75 -14.34 30.42
C GLU A 208 -2.92 -13.11 29.54
N ILE A 209 -4.16 -12.74 29.20
CA ILE A 209 -4.47 -11.49 28.49
C ILE A 209 -3.97 -10.28 29.28
N ASN A 210 -4.32 -10.21 30.57
CA ASN A 210 -3.87 -9.14 31.46
C ASN A 210 -2.33 -9.09 31.58
N TRP A 211 -1.66 -10.24 31.49
CA TRP A 211 -0.20 -10.29 31.51
C TRP A 211 0.42 -9.77 30.20
N VAL A 212 -0.16 -10.12 29.04
CA VAL A 212 0.28 -9.61 27.73
C VAL A 212 0.10 -8.10 27.64
N GLU A 213 -1.05 -7.57 28.08
CA GLU A 213 -1.32 -6.12 28.14
C GLU A 213 -0.30 -5.39 29.02
N LYS A 214 -0.09 -5.87 30.25
CA LYS A 214 0.89 -5.27 31.18
C LYS A 214 2.33 -5.39 30.68
N SER A 215 2.67 -6.45 29.97
CA SER A 215 4.01 -6.63 29.39
C SER A 215 4.25 -5.62 28.27
N ARG A 216 3.25 -5.42 27.40
CA ARG A 216 3.29 -4.39 26.35
C ARG A 216 3.47 -2.99 26.95
N GLU A 217 2.68 -2.64 27.96
CA GLU A 217 2.79 -1.36 28.66
C GLU A 217 4.18 -1.18 29.29
N ALA A 218 4.71 -2.22 29.94
CA ALA A 218 6.03 -2.16 30.57
C ALA A 218 7.17 -1.98 29.56
N VAL A 219 7.07 -2.59 28.37
CA VAL A 219 8.08 -2.44 27.29
C VAL A 219 8.04 -1.02 26.72
N MET A 220 6.84 -0.45 26.59
CA MET A 220 6.65 0.92 26.08
C MET A 220 7.10 1.98 27.08
N ALA A 221 6.78 1.78 28.36
CA ALA A 221 7.14 2.70 29.44
C ALA A 221 8.58 2.49 29.96
N GLY A 222 9.27 1.44 29.51
CA GLY A 222 10.61 1.08 30.00
C GLY A 222 10.64 0.60 31.45
N THR A 223 9.52 0.16 32.01
CA THR A 223 9.38 -0.18 33.44
C THR A 223 9.71 -1.66 33.72
N ALA A 224 9.63 -2.06 34.99
CA ALA A 224 9.85 -3.47 35.37
C ALA A 224 8.79 -4.39 34.76
N MET A 225 9.20 -5.60 34.36
CA MET A 225 8.30 -6.57 33.74
C MET A 225 7.33 -7.20 34.75
N PRO A 226 6.05 -7.38 34.39
CA PRO A 226 5.11 -8.08 35.24
C PRO A 226 5.51 -9.55 35.36
N ARG A 227 5.33 -10.14 36.55
CA ARG A 227 5.61 -11.55 36.77
C ARG A 227 4.76 -12.42 35.85
N TYR A 228 5.39 -13.39 35.20
CA TYR A 228 4.70 -14.37 34.37
C TYR A 228 3.64 -15.11 35.20
N PRO A 229 2.39 -15.21 34.71
CA PRO A 229 1.32 -15.84 35.45
C PRO A 229 1.62 -17.32 35.61
N LEU A 230 1.83 -17.77 36.85
CA LEU A 230 1.97 -19.18 37.22
C LEU A 230 0.60 -19.88 37.16
N SER A 231 -0.06 -19.87 36.01
CA SER A 231 -1.27 -20.68 35.79
C SER A 231 -0.84 -22.09 35.36
N ARG A 232 -1.24 -23.10 36.15
CA ARG A 232 -1.04 -24.54 35.93
C ARG A 232 -1.84 -25.09 34.73
N GLY A 233 -1.81 -24.40 33.60
CA GLY A 233 -2.41 -24.82 32.34
C GLY A 233 -1.38 -25.48 31.41
N PRO A 234 -1.80 -26.05 30.27
CA PRO A 234 -0.87 -26.52 29.25
C PRO A 234 0.03 -25.36 28.78
N ASP A 235 1.34 -25.61 28.70
CA ASP A 235 2.33 -24.61 28.25
C ASP A 235 1.98 -24.12 26.84
N LYS A 236 1.64 -22.84 26.72
CA LYS A 236 1.36 -22.19 25.44
C LYS A 236 2.67 -21.68 24.87
N SER A 237 3.12 -22.29 23.78
CA SER A 237 4.41 -21.96 23.15
C SER A 237 4.55 -20.46 22.86
N GLN A 238 3.48 -19.78 22.48
CA GLN A 238 3.50 -18.35 22.17
C GLN A 238 3.75 -17.47 23.40
N LEU A 239 3.22 -17.83 24.57
CA LEU A 239 3.49 -17.11 25.82
C LEU A 239 4.92 -17.38 26.32
N VAL A 240 5.41 -18.61 26.12
CA VAL A 240 6.79 -19.00 26.44
C VAL A 240 7.78 -18.24 25.56
N ASP A 241 7.50 -18.11 24.26
CA ASP A 241 8.36 -17.38 23.35
C ASP A 241 8.33 -15.88 23.65
N LEU A 242 7.16 -15.30 23.92
CA LEU A 242 7.06 -13.91 24.40
C LEU A 242 7.88 -13.71 25.68
N LEU A 243 7.81 -14.63 26.64
CA LEU A 243 8.62 -14.56 27.87
C LEU A 243 10.12 -14.58 27.60
N LYS A 244 10.60 -15.39 26.64
CA LYS A 244 12.02 -15.39 26.24
C LYS A 244 12.45 -14.03 25.71
N TRP A 245 11.62 -13.42 24.85
CA TRP A 245 11.90 -12.11 24.28
C TRP A 245 11.89 -11.00 25.32
N LEU A 246 10.90 -11.02 26.24
CA LEU A 246 10.83 -10.08 27.37
C LEU A 246 12.06 -10.19 28.28
N THR A 247 12.51 -11.42 28.57
CA THR A 247 13.73 -11.66 29.35
C THR A 247 14.97 -11.11 28.65
N LEU A 248 15.09 -11.36 27.34
CA LEU A 248 16.20 -10.84 26.54
C LEU A 248 16.21 -9.31 26.52
N TRP A 249 15.05 -8.69 26.37
CA TRP A 249 14.89 -7.24 26.41
C TRP A 249 15.27 -6.67 27.79
N GLU A 250 14.83 -7.28 28.88
CA GLU A 250 15.14 -6.84 30.24
C GLU A 250 16.64 -6.91 30.56
N VAL A 251 17.35 -7.93 30.05
CA VAL A 251 18.81 -8.02 30.18
C VAL A 251 19.52 -7.01 29.29
N SER A 252 18.99 -6.75 28.09
CA SER A 252 19.67 -5.95 27.07
C SER A 252 19.43 -4.44 27.22
N ARG A 253 18.33 -4.01 27.85
CA ARG A 253 17.93 -2.59 27.97
C ARG A 253 18.92 -1.70 28.73
N SER A 254 19.73 -2.29 29.61
CA SER A 254 20.73 -1.57 30.41
C SER A 254 22.08 -1.37 29.69
N SER A 255 22.25 -1.98 28.51
CA SER A 255 23.50 -1.93 27.75
C SER A 255 23.75 -0.52 27.17
N LYS A 256 24.93 0.06 27.39
CA LYS A 256 25.29 1.38 26.82
C LYS A 256 25.93 1.32 25.43
N ALA A 257 26.11 0.12 24.86
CA ALA A 257 26.75 -0.04 23.57
C ALA A 257 25.80 0.33 22.42
N ALA A 258 26.19 1.27 21.55
CA ALA A 258 25.34 1.77 20.45
C ALA A 258 24.87 0.66 19.49
N ALA A 259 25.72 -0.33 19.19
CA ALA A 259 25.37 -1.49 18.35
C ALA A 259 24.34 -2.43 19.01
N VAL A 260 24.20 -2.38 20.34
CA VAL A 260 23.20 -3.14 21.10
C VAL A 260 21.92 -2.33 21.21
N GLN A 261 21.99 -1.02 21.35
CA GLN A 261 20.83 -0.13 21.44
C GLN A 261 19.93 -0.19 20.20
N ASP A 262 20.48 -0.21 18.97
CA ASP A 262 19.69 -0.40 17.74
C ASP A 262 18.95 -1.75 17.74
N LYS A 263 19.58 -2.79 18.27
CA LYS A 263 18.99 -4.14 18.39
C LYS A 263 17.93 -4.20 19.49
N VAL A 264 18.14 -3.48 20.59
CA VAL A 264 17.15 -3.36 21.69
C VAL A 264 15.89 -2.67 21.19
N GLU A 265 16.04 -1.63 20.37
CA GLU A 265 14.90 -0.91 19.80
C GLU A 265 14.12 -1.78 18.81
N LYS A 266 14.80 -2.54 17.95
CA LYS A 266 14.17 -3.54 17.09
C LYS A 266 13.45 -4.63 17.89
N LEU A 267 14.06 -5.09 18.98
CA LEU A 267 13.47 -6.07 19.90
C LEU A 267 12.23 -5.50 20.61
N ARG A 268 12.25 -4.21 20.98
CA ARG A 268 11.11 -3.48 21.56
C ARG A 268 9.91 -3.49 20.61
N ILE A 269 10.14 -3.10 19.36
CA ILE A 269 9.11 -3.08 18.31
C ILE A 269 8.58 -4.51 18.05
N TYR A 270 9.47 -5.49 17.99
CA TYR A 270 9.09 -6.89 17.81
C TYR A 270 8.18 -7.39 18.94
N ILE A 271 8.56 -7.15 20.21
CA ILE A 271 7.77 -7.56 21.38
C ILE A 271 6.40 -6.87 21.37
N GLN A 272 6.35 -5.58 21.02
CA GLN A 272 5.10 -4.85 20.90
C GLN A 272 4.17 -5.49 19.86
N ASN A 273 4.70 -5.80 18.67
CA ASN A 273 3.94 -6.45 17.61
C ASN A 273 3.44 -7.83 18.02
N GLU A 274 4.25 -8.59 18.76
CA GLU A 274 3.87 -9.91 19.28
C GLU A 274 2.74 -9.81 20.32
N CYS A 275 2.81 -8.83 21.23
CA CYS A 275 1.73 -8.57 22.17
C CYS A 275 0.43 -8.15 21.47
N ASP A 276 0.51 -7.22 20.51
CA ASP A 276 -0.64 -6.76 19.73
C ASP A 276 -1.26 -7.91 18.92
N PHE A 277 -0.42 -8.80 18.37
CA PHE A 277 -0.85 -10.02 17.71
C PHE A 277 -1.62 -10.96 18.67
N LEU A 278 -1.05 -11.26 19.84
CA LEU A 278 -1.69 -12.14 20.83
C LEU A 278 -3.05 -11.59 21.31
N LEU A 279 -3.15 -10.27 21.52
CA LEU A 279 -4.39 -9.63 21.94
C LEU A 279 -5.45 -9.60 20.84
N ALA A 280 -5.04 -9.36 19.58
CA ALA A 280 -5.95 -9.34 18.43
C ALA A 280 -6.47 -10.74 18.05
N THR A 281 -5.67 -11.78 18.29
CA THR A 281 -5.99 -13.16 17.91
C THR A 281 -6.56 -14.02 19.04
N CYS A 282 -6.54 -13.52 20.29
CA CYS A 282 -7.11 -14.26 21.41
C CYS A 282 -8.64 -14.36 21.33
N ARG A 283 -9.17 -15.54 21.59
CA ARG A 283 -10.61 -15.73 21.78
C ARG A 283 -10.93 -15.46 23.25
N ARG A 284 -11.69 -14.39 23.52
CA ARG A 284 -12.23 -14.08 24.85
C ARG A 284 -13.29 -15.09 25.28
#